data_AF-A0A1V6Q4N0-F1
#
_entry.id   AF-A0A1V6Q4N0-F1
#
_cell.length_a   1.000
_cell.length_b   1.000
_cell.length_c   1.000
_cell.angle_alpha   90.00
_cell.angle_beta   90.00
_cell.angle_gamma   90.00
#
_symmetry.space_group_name_H-M   'P 1'
#
loop_
_entity.id
_entity.type
_entity.pdbx_description
1 polymer ?
#
loop_
_entity_poly.entity_id
_entity_poly.type
_entity_poly.pdbx_seq_one_letter_code
_entity_poly.pdbx_strand_id
1 'polypeptide(L)' 'MQGAILLAKENKELRAANEKQKQKRTRSRRQIPAEEGLSVQEASALIMQQQEAIEAPPPGPGMSGESTIQP' A
#
# COMPACT_ATOMS: atom_id res chain seq x y z
N MET A 1 -46.77 -2.63 -35.15
CA MET A 1 -45.39 -2.09 -35.19
C MET A 1 -44.90 -1.54 -33.85
N GLN A 2 -45.78 -1.14 -32.91
CA GLN A 2 -45.36 -0.56 -31.62
C GLN A 2 -44.57 -1.54 -30.73
N GLY A 3 -44.90 -2.84 -30.74
CA GLY A 3 -44.20 -3.85 -29.95
C GLY A 3 -42.71 -4.01 -30.33
N ALA A 4 -42.37 -3.87 -31.62
CA ALA A 4 -40.98 -3.94 -32.06
C ALA A 4 -40.14 -2.75 -31.54
N ILE A 5 -40.75 -1.57 -31.41
CA ILE A 5 -40.10 -0.37 -30.88
C ILE A 5 -39.85 -0.54 -29.37
N LEU A 6 -40.83 -1.06 -28.63
CA LEU A 6 -40.67 -1.33 -27.20
C LEU A 6 -39.58 -2.37 -26.93
N LEU A 7 -39.60 -3.49 -27.67
CA LEU A 7 -38.59 -4.54 -27.56
C LEU A 7 -37.18 -4.06 -27.92
N ALA A 8 -37.04 -3.17 -28.91
CA ALA A 8 -35.76 -2.59 -29.26
C ALA A 8 -35.21 -1.68 -28.15
N LYS A 9 -36.09 -0.91 -27.49
CA LYS A 9 -35.73 -0.08 -26.34
C LYS A 9 -35.29 -0.92 -25.15
N GLU A 10 -36.07 -1.94 -24.78
CA GLU A 10 -35.73 -2.86 -23.69
C GLU A 10 -34.42 -3.61 -23.96
N ASN A 11 -34.21 -4.10 -25.19
CA ASN A 11 -32.95 -4.74 -25.54
C ASN A 11 -31.74 -3.80 -25.40
N LYS A 12 -31.89 -2.53 -25.77
CA LYS A 12 -30.83 -1.53 -25.61
C LYS A 12 -30.50 -1.32 -24.13
N GLU A 13 -31.52 -1.19 -23.29
CA GLU A 13 -31.36 -1.02 -21.85
C GLU A 13 -30.71 -2.24 -21.20
N LEU A 14 -31.15 -3.45 -21.57
CA LEU A 14 -30.57 -4.71 -21.09
C LEU A 14 -29.09 -4.85 -21.49
N ARG A 15 -28.73 -4.49 -22.73
CA ARG A 15 -27.32 -4.51 -23.17
C ARG A 15 -26.47 -3.53 -22.37
N ALA A 16 -26.96 -2.31 -22.17
CA ALA A 16 -26.25 -1.31 -21.38
C ALA A 16 -26.04 -1.77 -19.92
N ALA A 17 -27.07 -2.36 -19.30
CA ALA A 17 -26.98 -2.90 -17.95
C ALA A 17 -25.98 -4.07 -17.87
N ASN A 18 -26.00 -4.97 -18.84
CA ASN A 18 -25.07 -6.10 -18.91
C ASN A 18 -23.61 -5.64 -19.05
N GLU A 19 -23.37 -4.64 -19.91
CA GLU A 19 -22.04 -4.08 -20.13
C GLU A 19 -21.49 -3.39 -18.88
N LYS A 20 -22.32 -2.62 -18.17
CA LYS A 20 -21.97 -2.05 -16.88
C LYS A 20 -21.62 -3.13 -15.85
N GLN A 21 -22.37 -4.23 -15.81
CA GLN A 21 -22.08 -5.34 -14.90
C GLN A 21 -20.77 -6.06 -15.26
N LYS A 22 -20.50 -6.27 -16.55
CA LYS A 22 -19.23 -6.82 -17.03
C LYS A 22 -18.06 -5.92 -16.62
N GLN A 23 -18.13 -4.62 -16.87
CA GLN A 23 -17.11 -3.66 -16.45
C GLN A 23 -16.87 -3.70 -14.93
N LYS A 24 -17.94 -3.75 -14.12
CA LYS A 24 -17.83 -3.87 -12.67
C LYS A 24 -17.13 -5.17 -12.26
N ARG A 25 -17.49 -6.30 -12.87
CA ARG A 25 -16.86 -7.61 -12.61
C ARG A 25 -15.37 -7.58 -12.99
N THR A 26 -15.02 -7.01 -14.13
CA THR A 26 -13.61 -6.85 -14.56
C THR A 26 -12.84 -6.01 -13.55
N ARG A 27 -13.37 -4.86 -13.13
CA ARG A 27 -12.73 -4.00 -12.12
C ARG A 27 -12.54 -4.73 -10.79
N SER A 28 -13.59 -5.40 -10.31
CA SER A 28 -13.56 -6.08 -9.00
C SER A 28 -12.66 -7.31 -8.96
N ARG A 29 -12.50 -8.00 -10.09
CA ARG A 29 -11.66 -9.22 -10.18
C ARG A 29 -10.23 -8.91 -10.62
N ARG A 30 -9.91 -7.64 -10.88
CA ARG A 30 -8.56 -7.22 -11.20
C ARG A 30 -7.70 -7.43 -9.96
N GLN A 31 -6.83 -8.44 -10.01
CA GLN A 31 -5.77 -8.59 -9.02
C GLN A 31 -4.78 -7.42 -9.23
N ILE A 32 -4.39 -6.79 -8.13
CA ILE A 32 -3.31 -5.81 -8.13
C ILE A 32 -2.05 -6.62 -7.84
N PRO A 33 -1.06 -6.63 -8.76
CA PRO A 33 0.22 -7.25 -8.48
C PRO A 33 0.81 -6.63 -7.21
N ALA A 34 1.23 -7.46 -6.26
CA ALA A 34 1.92 -7.02 -5.05
C ALA A 34 3.42 -6.80 -5.35
N GLU A 35 3.74 -6.16 -6.47
CA GLU A 35 5.12 -5.84 -6.85
C GLU A 35 5.69 -4.70 -5.99
N GLU A 36 4.82 -3.87 -5.42
CA GLU A 36 5.20 -2.75 -4.56
C GLU A 36 4.66 -2.99 -3.13
N GLY A 37 5.57 -3.10 -2.17
CA GLY A 37 5.27 -3.27 -0.74
C GLY A 37 6.42 -3.93 0.02
N LEU A 38 6.54 -3.62 1.32
CA LEU A 38 7.48 -4.32 2.20
C LEU A 38 6.95 -5.73 2.49
N SER A 39 7.77 -6.74 2.29
CA SER A 39 7.51 -8.06 2.85
C SER A 39 7.41 -7.99 4.38
N VAL A 40 6.76 -8.99 4.98
CA VAL A 40 6.69 -9.10 6.45
C VAL A 40 8.09 -9.08 7.07
N GLN A 41 9.06 -9.73 6.43
CA GLN A 41 10.45 -9.78 6.90
C GLN A 41 11.14 -8.41 6.82
N GLU A 42 10.99 -7.69 5.70
CA GLU A 42 11.54 -6.34 5.55
C GLU A 42 10.91 -5.37 6.55
N ALA A 43 9.60 -5.47 6.77
CA ALA A 43 8.92 -4.67 7.79
C ALA A 43 9.41 -4.99 9.21
N SER A 44 9.57 -6.28 9.55
CA SER A 44 10.13 -6.69 10.84
C SER A 44 11.55 -6.16 11.06
N ALA A 45 12.40 -6.21 10.02
CA ALA A 45 13.76 -5.69 10.09
C ALA A 45 13.78 -4.17 10.36
N LEU A 46 12.93 -3.40 9.68
CA LEU A 46 12.81 -1.95 9.90
C LEU A 46 12.29 -1.60 11.31
N ILE A 47 11.37 -2.40 11.84
CA ILE A 47 10.86 -2.23 13.22
C ILE A 47 11.98 -2.48 14.23
N MET A 48 12.74 -3.57 14.07
CA MET A 48 13.87 -3.89 14.96
C MET A 48 14.96 -2.81 14.91
N GLN A 49 15.33 -2.34 13.72
CA GLN A 49 16.35 -1.29 13.56
C GLN A 49 15.93 0.01 14.26
N GLN A 50 14.65 0.38 14.20
CA GLN A 50 14.14 1.54 14.92
C GLN A 50 14.15 1.33 16.44
N GLN A 51 13.78 0.15 16.92
CA GLN A 51 13.84 -0.19 18.34
C GLN A 51 15.28 -0.07 18.88
N GLU A 52 16.26 -0.63 18.17
CA GLU A 52 17.68 -0.55 18.53
C GLU A 52 18.20 0.90 18.53
N ALA A 53 17.76 1.73 17.58
CA ALA A 53 18.12 3.15 17.53
C ALA A 53 17.52 3.97 18.69
N ILE A 54 16.36 3.55 19.22
CA ILE A 54 15.69 4.19 20.36
C ILE A 54 16.27 3.72 21.69
N GLU A 55 16.70 2.46 21.78
CA GLU A 55 17.25 1.86 23.01
C GLU A 55 18.75 2.13 23.21
N ALA A 56 19.45 2.60 22.17
CA ALA A 56 20.84 3.03 22.28
C ALA A 56 20.99 4.13 23.37
N PRO A 57 21.88 3.95 24.37
CA PRO A 57 22.12 4.97 25.37
C PRO A 57 22.59 6.26 24.68
N PRO A 58 22.13 7.45 25.10
CA PRO A 58 22.71 8.68 24.60
C PRO A 58 24.23 8.64 24.87
N PRO A 59 25.08 9.10 23.94
CA PRO A 59 26.51 9.17 24.18
C PRO A 59 26.72 9.99 25.47
N GLY A 60 27.17 9.31 26.52
CA GLY A 60 27.29 9.89 27.85
C GLY A 60 28.29 11.04 27.84
N PRO A 61 28.06 12.11 28.63
CA PRO A 61 29.04 13.18 28.73
C PRO A 61 30.27 12.70 29.50
N GLY A 62 31.36 12.52 28.76
CA GLY A 62 32.73 12.48 29.28
C GLY A 62 33.30 11.09 29.53
N MET A 63 34.47 10.81 28.94
CA MET A 63 35.71 10.61 29.70
C MET A 63 36.95 10.87 28.83
N SER A 64 37.90 11.59 29.44
CA SER A 64 39.35 11.46 29.34
C SER A 64 40.07 11.77 28.03
N GLY A 65 40.47 13.03 27.90
CA GLY A 65 41.81 13.40 27.40
C GLY A 65 42.55 14.08 28.55
N GLU A 66 43.10 13.30 29.46
CA GLU A 66 44.06 13.77 30.45
C GLU A 66 45.31 14.28 29.70
N SER A 67 45.60 15.57 29.82
CA SER A 67 46.93 16.10 29.53
C SER A 67 47.30 17.02 30.67
N THR A 68 48.06 16.44 31.59
CA THR A 68 48.87 17.12 32.58
C THR A 68 49.64 18.26 31.91
N ILE A 69 49.27 19.50 32.25
CA ILE A 69 50.16 20.65 32.10
C ILE A 69 50.57 21.03 33.53
N GLN A 70 51.82 20.71 33.87
CA GLN A 70 52.55 21.36 34.96
C GLN A 70 53.71 22.18 34.33
N PRO A 71 54.18 23.22 35.02
CA PRO A 71 54.67 24.48 34.45
C PRO A 71 56.00 24.39 33.68
#